data_AF-A0A5D4SMT2-F1
#
_entry.id   AF-A0A5D4SMT2-F1
#
_cell.length_a   1.000
_cell.length_b   1.000
_cell.length_c   1.000
_cell.angle_alpha   90.00
_cell.angle_beta   90.00
_cell.angle_gamma   90.00
#
_symmetry.space_group_name_H-M   'P 1'
#
loop_
_entity.id
_entity.type
_entity.pdbx_description
1 polymer ?
#
loop_
_entity_poly.entity_id
_entity_poly.type
_entity_poly.pdbx_seq_one_letter_code
_entity_poly.pdbx_strand_id
1 'polypeptide(L)'
;MRQDQFLLYDHKKQISLKAERAAFYLQGQIIEAFSEKNEVYYLIFYKYHFLSAVKTTKLRRHSYIEHAFKKGMVFESPHPLIKILLSSNHPCQCISFKQLLKKLERQYTPQEKTFILTFFESLIPKRDLFNEIKSVYYEYRRNGDYFSGYQMIRLIMEFAPKTSLAVSHSNDMIFSKYAWQYSEKPEKLFAKDPIFAEKTLYSQREDEVCFQQLIDRLEKESRWMDLIALSIQKLIASPSPDCYAHLLRLLAQHTEIDSLHIQESLSFQLPAFLPLQKDLLEKYIQNHAADKIFKLMKTNAFQLDDSQIYAVGEMLEEWEPDTQPVQPELLYPLIKRYISRFPEKADKLLKKFVISLLNTHELPYIQNWLKPLKDKHKKLAIVEKIDMMQKLYEDPDDMQQLGELYFELSQLDKAVECFSWEMELKPADPRPLQWLAKTYHEKGMDYESDAYRQLCIQLQKRA
;
A
#
# COMPACT_ATOMS: atom_id res chain seq x y z
N MET A 1 9.94 9.90 11.59
CA MET A 1 10.76 9.21 10.57
C MET A 1 9.90 9.06 9.32
N ARG A 2 10.38 9.45 8.14
CA ARG A 2 9.68 9.13 6.88
C ARG A 2 9.57 7.61 6.78
N GLN A 3 8.40 7.08 6.42
CA GLN A 3 8.07 5.64 6.50
C GLN A 3 9.02 4.70 5.72
N ASP A 4 9.92 5.25 4.88
CA ASP A 4 10.78 4.48 3.98
C ASP A 4 12.28 4.52 4.32
N GLN A 5 12.67 5.16 5.43
CA GLN A 5 14.08 5.26 5.83
C GLN A 5 14.46 4.20 6.86
N PHE A 6 15.59 3.52 6.65
CA PHE A 6 16.16 2.55 7.58
C PHE A 6 17.66 2.79 7.80
N LEU A 7 18.19 2.25 8.89
CA LEU A 7 19.59 2.40 9.25
C LEU A 7 20.39 1.15 8.86
N LEU A 8 21.46 1.37 8.09
CA LEU A 8 22.50 0.40 7.84
C LEU A 8 23.72 0.73 8.70
N TYR A 9 24.28 -0.28 9.36
CA TYR A 9 25.45 -0.14 10.22
C TYR A 9 26.70 -0.63 9.51
N ASP A 10 27.58 0.29 9.14
CA ASP A 10 28.90 -0.02 8.60
C ASP A 10 29.97 0.29 9.65
N HIS A 11 30.47 -0.75 10.30
CA HIS A 11 31.32 -0.64 11.49
C HIS A 11 30.67 0.21 12.60
N LYS A 12 31.22 1.39 12.92
CA LYS A 12 30.67 2.34 13.90
C LYS A 12 29.83 3.44 13.25
N LYS A 13 29.69 3.44 11.92
CA LYS A 13 28.95 4.48 11.19
C LYS A 13 27.52 4.02 10.92
N GLN A 14 26.57 4.89 11.23
CA GLN A 14 25.18 4.73 10.85
C GLN A 14 24.95 5.42 9.51
N ILE A 15 24.37 4.69 8.56
CA ILE A 15 24.05 5.19 7.23
C ILE A 15 22.53 5.11 7.09
N SER A 16 21.90 6.27 6.91
CA SER A 16 20.47 6.35 6.58
C SER A 16 20.27 6.03 5.10
N LEU A 17 19.44 5.04 4.82
CA LEU A 17 19.11 4.58 3.47
C LEU A 17 17.61 4.61 3.25
N LYS A 18 17.22 4.86 1.99
CA LYS A 18 15.86 4.67 1.49
C LYS A 18 15.85 3.51 0.50
N ALA A 19 14.98 2.53 0.72
CA ALA A 19 14.80 1.44 -0.23
C ALA A 19 14.09 1.96 -1.49
N GLU A 20 14.59 1.58 -2.66
CA GLU A 20 13.98 1.90 -3.96
C GLU A 20 13.15 0.72 -4.47
N ARG A 21 13.73 -0.48 -4.46
CA ARG A 21 13.06 -1.69 -4.93
C ARG A 21 13.71 -2.95 -4.36
N ALA A 22 12.99 -4.06 -4.44
CA ALA A 22 13.51 -5.37 -4.07
C ALA A 22 13.20 -6.42 -5.13
N ALA A 23 14.13 -7.37 -5.31
CA ALA A 23 13.96 -8.53 -6.15
C ALA A 23 13.98 -9.80 -5.29
N PHE A 24 13.00 -10.68 -5.52
CA PHE A 24 12.96 -12.05 -5.02
C PHE A 24 13.31 -13.00 -6.15
N TYR A 25 14.38 -13.77 -6.01
CA TYR A 25 14.89 -14.61 -7.08
C TYR A 25 15.65 -15.80 -6.51
N LEU A 26 15.26 -17.04 -6.86
CA LEU A 26 16.01 -18.27 -6.54
C LEU A 26 16.65 -18.27 -5.13
N GLN A 27 15.81 -18.26 -4.10
CA GLN A 27 16.18 -18.23 -2.66
C GLN A 27 16.81 -16.95 -2.14
N GLY A 28 17.28 -16.06 -3.02
CA GLY A 28 17.85 -14.77 -2.66
C GLY A 28 16.84 -13.65 -2.69
N GLN A 29 17.03 -12.66 -1.81
CA GLN A 29 16.34 -11.38 -1.90
C GLN A 29 17.39 -10.26 -1.95
N ILE A 30 17.20 -9.31 -2.86
CA ILE A 30 18.10 -8.18 -3.05
C ILE A 30 17.31 -6.90 -2.92
N ILE A 31 17.69 -6.01 -2.02
CA ILE A 31 17.11 -4.66 -1.91
C ILE A 31 18.12 -3.66 -2.46
N GLU A 32 17.70 -2.86 -3.44
CA GLU A 32 18.44 -1.69 -3.90
C GLU A 32 17.98 -0.46 -3.10
N ALA A 33 18.93 0.24 -2.49
CA ALA A 33 18.67 1.37 -1.61
C ALA A 33 19.66 2.52 -1.85
N PHE A 34 19.22 3.74 -1.58
CA PHE A 34 20.00 4.96 -1.81
C PHE A 34 20.21 5.72 -0.51
N SER A 35 21.42 6.24 -0.32
CA SER A 35 21.70 7.22 0.73
C SER A 35 21.26 8.63 0.33
N GLU A 36 21.26 9.57 1.28
CA GLU A 36 20.99 11.00 1.01
C GLU A 36 21.94 11.61 -0.03
N LYS A 37 23.15 11.04 -0.20
CA LYS A 37 24.14 11.45 -1.19
C LYS A 37 23.96 10.76 -2.55
N ASN A 38 22.82 10.10 -2.77
CA ASN A 38 22.51 9.32 -3.95
C ASN A 38 23.50 8.17 -4.24
N GLU A 39 24.16 7.67 -3.19
CA GLU A 39 25.02 6.49 -3.28
C GLU A 39 24.19 5.22 -3.19
N VAL A 40 24.46 4.25 -4.06
CA VAL A 40 23.70 3.00 -4.17
C VAL A 40 24.28 1.91 -3.25
N TYR A 41 23.38 1.24 -2.54
CA TYR A 41 23.64 0.11 -1.67
C TYR A 41 22.76 -1.07 -2.09
N TYR A 42 23.34 -2.26 -2.15
CA TYR A 42 22.60 -3.51 -2.32
C TYR A 42 22.65 -4.29 -1.02
N LEU A 43 21.49 -4.55 -0.43
CA LEU A 43 21.33 -5.45 0.71
C LEU A 43 21.00 -6.83 0.18
N ILE A 44 21.72 -7.84 0.66
CA ILE A 44 21.63 -9.21 0.17
C ILE A 44 21.09 -10.10 1.29
N PHE A 45 20.07 -10.88 0.97
CA PHE A 45 19.43 -11.83 1.85
C PHE A 45 19.39 -13.21 1.20
N TYR A 46 19.33 -14.26 2.02
CA TYR A 46 19.08 -15.62 1.58
C TYR A 46 18.07 -16.25 2.53
N LYS A 47 16.96 -16.75 1.97
CA LYS A 47 15.80 -17.26 2.74
C LYS A 47 15.40 -16.27 3.85
N TYR A 48 15.24 -15.01 3.48
CA TYR A 48 14.83 -13.88 4.35
C TYR A 48 15.85 -13.46 5.42
N HIS A 49 16.98 -14.14 5.53
CA HIS A 49 18.03 -13.77 6.46
C HIS A 49 19.04 -12.83 5.80
N PHE A 50 19.23 -11.67 6.43
CA PHE A 50 20.20 -10.69 5.97
C PHE A 50 21.62 -11.25 6.04
N LEU A 51 22.34 -11.18 4.93
CA LEU A 51 23.71 -11.67 4.81
C LEU A 51 24.72 -10.54 5.02
N SER A 52 24.65 -9.52 4.17
CA SER A 52 25.47 -8.31 4.22
C SER A 52 24.90 -7.25 3.28
N ALA A 53 25.43 -6.04 3.33
CA ALA A 53 25.14 -4.96 2.40
C ALA A 53 26.43 -4.43 1.78
N VAL A 54 26.36 -3.97 0.53
CA VAL A 54 27.52 -3.40 -0.14
C VAL A 54 27.17 -2.15 -0.93
N LYS A 55 28.03 -1.15 -0.81
CA LYS A 55 28.02 0.07 -1.61
C LYS A 55 28.73 -0.18 -2.94
N THR A 56 28.09 0.12 -4.06
CA THR A 56 28.74 0.03 -5.38
C THR A 56 28.19 1.07 -6.35
N THR A 57 29.01 1.52 -7.28
CA THR A 57 28.62 2.42 -8.38
C THR A 57 28.36 1.68 -9.69
N LYS A 58 28.77 0.41 -9.79
CA LYS A 58 28.63 -0.42 -10.99
C LYS A 58 28.32 -1.86 -10.63
N LEU A 59 27.32 -2.44 -11.30
CA LEU A 59 27.07 -3.88 -11.28
C LEU A 59 27.79 -4.56 -12.45
N ARG A 60 28.32 -5.77 -12.21
CA ARG A 60 28.84 -6.59 -13.30
C ARG A 60 27.68 -7.11 -14.14
N ARG A 61 27.84 -7.05 -15.46
CA ARG A 61 26.93 -7.71 -16.40
C ARG A 61 26.93 -9.21 -16.16
N HIS A 62 25.77 -9.81 -16.31
CA HIS A 62 25.45 -11.20 -16.04
C HIS A 62 25.69 -11.64 -14.59
N SER A 63 25.81 -10.71 -13.64
CA SER A 63 25.88 -11.06 -12.22
C SER A 63 24.53 -11.54 -11.71
N TYR A 64 24.54 -12.27 -10.59
CA TYR A 64 23.32 -12.70 -9.93
C TYR A 64 22.37 -11.53 -9.61
N ILE A 65 22.88 -10.41 -9.07
CA ILE A 65 22.08 -9.22 -8.74
C ILE A 65 21.37 -8.68 -9.99
N GLU A 66 22.07 -8.57 -11.12
CA GLU A 66 21.45 -8.10 -12.36
C GLU A 66 20.35 -9.08 -12.85
N HIS A 67 20.60 -10.39 -12.76
CA HIS A 67 19.59 -11.39 -13.11
C HIS A 67 18.39 -11.35 -12.18
N ALA A 68 18.59 -11.12 -10.87
CA ALA A 68 17.50 -11.00 -9.92
C ALA A 68 16.56 -9.84 -10.29
N PHE A 69 17.09 -8.66 -10.64
CA PHE A 69 16.25 -7.54 -11.08
C PHE A 69 15.66 -7.70 -12.50
N LYS A 70 16.24 -8.57 -13.34
CA LYS A 70 15.73 -8.79 -14.72
C LYS A 70 14.75 -9.95 -14.84
N LYS A 71 14.91 -11.01 -14.04
CA LYS A 71 14.19 -12.28 -14.14
C LYS A 71 13.49 -12.68 -12.83
N GLY A 72 13.79 -11.99 -11.74
CA GLY A 72 13.13 -12.17 -10.45
C GLY A 72 11.79 -11.46 -10.37
N MET A 73 11.16 -11.62 -9.21
CA MET A 73 9.91 -10.96 -8.86
C MET A 73 10.29 -9.63 -8.20
N VAL A 74 10.06 -8.52 -8.92
CA VAL A 74 10.55 -7.18 -8.52
C VAL A 74 9.39 -6.33 -8.01
N PHE A 75 9.62 -5.65 -6.88
CA PHE A 75 8.67 -4.75 -6.24
C PHE A 75 9.31 -3.40 -5.99
N GLU A 76 8.64 -2.33 -6.38
CA GLU A 76 9.04 -0.95 -6.10
C GLU A 76 8.63 -0.55 -4.69
N SER A 77 9.41 0.32 -4.05
CA SER A 77 9.16 0.85 -2.72
C SER A 77 8.19 2.04 -2.77
N PRO A 78 7.26 2.17 -1.81
CA PRO A 78 7.07 1.31 -0.63
C PRO A 78 6.32 0.00 -0.97
N HIS A 79 6.80 -1.12 -0.41
CA HIS A 79 6.12 -2.40 -0.51
C HIS A 79 6.19 -3.19 0.82
N PRO A 80 5.11 -3.83 1.28
CA PRO A 80 5.09 -4.52 2.58
C PRO A 80 6.14 -5.61 2.72
N LEU A 81 6.41 -6.37 1.65
CA LEU A 81 7.49 -7.38 1.67
C LEU A 81 8.89 -6.76 1.91
N ILE A 82 9.15 -5.56 1.38
CA ILE A 82 10.41 -4.84 1.61
C ILE A 82 10.49 -4.42 3.08
N LYS A 83 9.39 -3.85 3.60
CA LYS A 83 9.30 -3.43 5.00
C LYS A 83 9.55 -4.59 5.96
N ILE A 84 8.91 -5.75 5.73
CA ILE A 84 9.06 -6.95 6.57
C ILE A 84 10.48 -7.51 6.51
N LEU A 85 11.11 -7.56 5.33
CA LEU A 85 12.50 -7.99 5.19
C LEU A 85 13.45 -7.10 6.01
N LEU A 86 13.26 -5.77 5.95
CA LEU A 86 14.09 -4.81 6.68
C LEU A 86 13.83 -4.86 8.20
N SER A 87 12.57 -4.92 8.64
CA SER A 87 12.22 -4.93 10.06
C SER A 87 12.66 -6.22 10.76
N SER A 88 12.49 -7.37 10.10
CA SER A 88 12.83 -8.69 10.67
C SER A 88 14.34 -8.92 10.81
N ASN A 89 15.16 -8.09 10.15
CA ASN A 89 16.62 -8.21 10.16
C ASN A 89 17.32 -7.01 10.81
N HIS A 90 16.58 -6.14 11.48
CA HIS A 90 17.17 -4.99 12.16
C HIS A 90 17.96 -5.42 13.42
N PRO A 91 19.18 -4.90 13.66
CA PRO A 91 19.94 -3.97 12.81
C PRO A 91 20.67 -4.68 11.66
N CYS A 92 20.56 -4.13 10.44
CA CYS A 92 21.34 -4.58 9.30
C CYS A 92 22.79 -4.09 9.42
N GLN A 93 23.76 -5.02 9.52
CA GLN A 93 25.18 -4.70 9.69
C GLN A 93 26.05 -5.18 8.52
N CYS A 94 26.82 -4.28 7.92
CA CYS A 94 27.83 -4.63 6.93
C CYS A 94 28.92 -5.50 7.56
N ILE A 95 29.25 -6.62 6.91
CA ILE A 95 30.33 -7.51 7.32
C ILE A 95 31.35 -7.70 6.20
N SER A 96 32.61 -7.87 6.57
CA SER A 96 33.70 -8.17 5.63
C SER A 96 33.52 -9.56 5.00
N PHE A 97 34.17 -9.80 3.85
CA PHE A 97 34.10 -11.10 3.19
C PHE A 97 34.55 -12.28 4.08
N LYS A 98 35.61 -12.10 4.87
CA LYS A 98 36.08 -13.13 5.81
C LYS A 98 35.04 -13.45 6.89
N GLN A 99 34.33 -12.42 7.38
CA GLN A 99 33.25 -12.61 8.35
C GLN A 99 32.04 -13.28 7.70
N LEU A 100 31.71 -12.91 6.45
CA LEU A 100 30.66 -13.55 5.67
C LEU A 100 30.96 -15.04 5.50
N LEU A 101 32.15 -15.43 5.08
CA LEU A 101 32.53 -16.84 4.94
C LEU A 101 32.32 -17.63 6.24
N LYS A 102 32.80 -17.10 7.38
CA LYS A 102 32.60 -17.71 8.69
C LYS A 102 31.13 -17.82 9.09
N LYS A 103 30.31 -16.81 8.75
CA LYS A 103 28.87 -16.83 8.99
C LYS A 103 28.22 -17.93 8.15
N LEU A 104 28.57 -18.02 6.87
CA LEU A 104 28.00 -19.00 5.96
C LEU A 104 28.36 -20.44 6.35
N GLU A 105 29.60 -20.69 6.75
CA GLU A 105 30.06 -22.01 7.24
C GLU A 105 29.32 -22.50 8.47
N ARG A 106 28.83 -21.58 9.32
CA ARG A 106 28.11 -21.92 10.55
C ARG A 106 26.62 -22.18 10.34
N GLN A 107 26.03 -21.55 9.33
CA GLN A 107 24.57 -21.46 9.18
C GLN A 107 24.01 -22.24 8.00
N TYR A 108 24.84 -22.55 7.01
CA TYR A 108 24.38 -23.14 5.76
C TYR A 108 25.22 -24.34 5.36
N THR A 109 24.61 -25.23 4.58
CA THR A 109 25.32 -26.37 3.99
C THR A 109 26.40 -25.90 3.01
N PRO A 110 27.42 -26.71 2.68
CA PRO A 110 28.43 -26.32 1.69
C PRO A 110 27.84 -25.98 0.32
N GLN A 111 26.76 -26.65 -0.09
CA GLN A 111 26.01 -26.36 -1.31
C GLN A 111 25.36 -24.98 -1.26
N GLU A 112 24.69 -24.65 -0.16
CA GLU A 112 24.07 -23.34 0.01
C GLU A 112 25.12 -22.24 0.16
N LYS A 113 26.20 -22.47 0.91
CA LYS A 113 27.35 -21.53 1.01
C LYS A 113 27.85 -21.18 -0.39
N THR A 114 28.14 -22.19 -1.22
CA THR A 114 28.67 -21.96 -2.57
C THR A 114 27.67 -21.29 -3.49
N PHE A 115 26.37 -21.61 -3.38
CA PHE A 115 25.33 -20.91 -4.11
C PHE A 115 25.20 -19.44 -3.68
N ILE A 116 25.14 -19.15 -2.38
CA ILE A 116 25.10 -17.79 -1.82
C ILE A 116 26.31 -16.96 -2.27
N LEU A 117 27.50 -17.56 -2.36
CA LEU A 117 28.70 -16.86 -2.84
C LEU A 117 28.51 -16.26 -4.24
N THR A 118 27.67 -16.86 -5.11
CA THR A 118 27.34 -16.31 -6.43
C THR A 118 26.56 -14.99 -6.35
N PHE A 119 25.93 -14.68 -5.20
CA PHE A 119 25.19 -13.43 -5.04
C PHE A 119 26.14 -12.23 -4.94
N PHE A 120 27.38 -12.49 -4.51
CA PHE A 120 28.42 -11.49 -4.26
C PHE A 120 29.36 -11.29 -5.45
N GLU A 121 29.04 -11.80 -6.63
CA GLU A 121 29.88 -11.72 -7.83
C GLU A 121 30.23 -10.30 -8.28
N SER A 122 29.31 -9.35 -8.09
CA SER A 122 29.55 -7.94 -8.40
C SER A 122 30.42 -7.24 -7.36
N LEU A 123 30.64 -7.88 -6.21
CA LEU A 123 31.16 -7.27 -4.99
C LEU A 123 32.55 -7.82 -4.64
N ILE A 124 32.81 -9.08 -4.99
CA ILE A 124 34.01 -9.82 -4.62
C ILE A 124 34.78 -10.22 -5.89
N PRO A 125 36.12 -10.21 -5.87
CA PRO A 125 36.90 -10.67 -7.00
C PRO A 125 36.51 -12.10 -7.38
N LYS A 126 36.23 -12.32 -8.68
CA LYS A 126 35.79 -13.61 -9.21
C LYS A 126 36.73 -14.76 -8.82
N ARG A 127 38.04 -14.47 -8.76
CA ARG A 127 39.09 -15.41 -8.33
C ARG A 127 38.86 -15.92 -6.91
N ASP A 128 38.53 -15.03 -5.98
CA ASP A 128 38.42 -15.38 -4.57
C ASP A 128 37.16 -16.22 -4.33
N LEU A 129 36.03 -15.84 -4.94
CA LEU A 129 34.81 -16.66 -4.96
C LEU A 129 35.06 -18.04 -5.60
N PHE A 130 35.75 -18.07 -6.74
CA PHE A 130 36.06 -19.32 -7.43
C PHE A 130 36.94 -20.24 -6.58
N ASN A 131 37.93 -19.70 -5.87
CA ASN A 131 38.80 -20.49 -5.00
C ASN A 131 38.02 -21.13 -3.85
N GLU A 132 37.09 -20.39 -3.24
CA GLU A 132 36.20 -20.92 -2.20
C GLU A 132 35.33 -22.06 -2.74
N ILE A 133 34.64 -21.86 -3.87
CA ILE A 133 33.78 -22.91 -4.46
C ILE A 133 34.62 -24.13 -4.90
N LYS A 134 35.80 -23.88 -5.47
CA LYS A 134 36.76 -24.93 -5.86
C LYS A 134 37.23 -25.75 -4.66
N SER A 135 37.45 -25.11 -3.50
CA SER A 135 37.87 -25.83 -2.29
C SER A 135 36.84 -26.84 -1.81
N VAL A 136 35.56 -26.46 -1.81
CA VAL A 136 34.43 -27.33 -1.46
C VAL A 136 34.31 -28.49 -2.44
N TYR A 137 34.50 -28.24 -3.74
CA TYR A 137 34.54 -29.29 -4.75
C TYR A 137 35.64 -30.34 -4.46
N TYR A 138 36.86 -29.93 -4.14
CA TYR A 138 37.94 -30.88 -3.83
C TYR A 138 37.75 -31.60 -2.51
N GLU A 139 37.04 -31.01 -1.55
CA GLU A 139 36.64 -31.70 -0.34
C GLU A 139 35.69 -32.87 -0.65
N TYR A 140 34.63 -32.62 -1.42
CA TYR A 140 33.72 -33.69 -1.86
C TYR A 140 34.42 -34.77 -2.68
N ARG A 141 35.31 -34.36 -3.60
CA ARG A 141 36.08 -35.32 -4.41
C ARG A 141 37.00 -36.19 -3.55
N ARG A 142 37.66 -35.64 -2.53
CA ARG A 142 38.54 -36.40 -1.62
C ARG A 142 37.74 -37.35 -0.73
N ASN A 143 36.54 -36.95 -0.34
CA ASN A 143 35.65 -37.76 0.49
C ASN A 143 34.87 -38.82 -0.31
N GLY A 144 35.02 -38.86 -1.64
CA GLY A 144 34.32 -39.80 -2.52
C GLY A 144 32.86 -39.45 -2.81
N ASP A 145 32.38 -38.27 -2.40
CA ASP A 145 31.03 -37.79 -2.71
C ASP A 145 31.01 -37.12 -4.09
N TYR A 146 30.99 -37.96 -5.12
CA TYR A 146 31.00 -37.51 -6.51
C TYR A 146 29.71 -36.79 -6.91
N PHE A 147 28.58 -37.07 -6.26
CA PHE A 147 27.32 -36.38 -6.56
C PHE A 147 27.39 -34.92 -6.10
N SER A 148 27.76 -34.68 -4.84
CA SER A 148 27.94 -33.31 -4.33
C SER A 148 29.07 -32.60 -5.05
N GLY A 149 30.15 -33.31 -5.41
CA GLY A 149 31.19 -32.79 -6.29
C GLY A 149 30.64 -32.30 -7.64
N TYR A 150 29.76 -33.08 -8.27
CA TYR A 150 29.12 -32.68 -9.53
C TYR A 150 28.18 -31.48 -9.37
N GLN A 151 27.46 -31.34 -8.25
CA GLN A 151 26.68 -30.14 -7.95
C GLN A 151 27.56 -28.88 -7.95
N MET A 152 28.76 -28.96 -7.35
CA MET A 152 29.71 -27.84 -7.34
C MET A 152 30.20 -27.51 -8.74
N ILE A 153 30.46 -28.53 -9.57
CA ILE A 153 30.84 -28.34 -10.97
C ILE A 153 29.75 -27.58 -11.73
N ARG A 154 28.48 -27.96 -11.57
CA ARG A 154 27.37 -27.26 -12.23
C ARG A 154 27.30 -25.79 -11.83
N LEU A 155 27.44 -25.48 -10.54
CA LEU A 155 27.53 -24.09 -10.06
C LEU A 155 28.71 -23.35 -10.67
N ILE A 156 29.88 -24.00 -10.78
CA ILE A 156 31.08 -23.42 -11.42
C ILE A 156 30.87 -23.21 -12.93
N MET A 157 30.15 -24.10 -13.63
CA MET A 157 29.84 -23.92 -15.05
C MET A 157 28.93 -22.71 -15.28
N GLU A 158 27.96 -22.47 -14.39
CA GLU A 158 27.10 -21.29 -14.46
C GLU A 158 27.87 -20.01 -14.12
N PHE A 159 28.64 -20.02 -13.03
CA PHE A 159 29.37 -18.86 -12.52
C PHE A 159 30.62 -18.52 -13.34
N ALA A 160 31.42 -19.52 -13.69
CA ALA A 160 32.75 -19.38 -14.27
C ALA A 160 32.99 -20.38 -15.43
N PRO A 161 32.19 -20.32 -16.52
CA PRO A 161 32.18 -21.33 -17.59
C PRO A 161 33.53 -21.49 -18.32
N LYS A 162 34.33 -20.41 -18.37
CA LYS A 162 35.62 -20.38 -19.10
C LYS A 162 36.80 -20.95 -18.29
N THR A 163 36.56 -21.45 -17.08
CA THR A 163 37.65 -21.97 -16.23
C THR A 163 38.08 -23.37 -16.69
N SER A 164 39.37 -23.70 -16.49
CA SER A 164 39.88 -25.04 -16.85
C SER A 164 39.12 -26.15 -16.16
N LEU A 165 38.66 -25.93 -14.92
CA LEU A 165 37.82 -26.87 -14.19
C LEU A 165 36.50 -27.09 -14.92
N ALA A 166 35.75 -26.03 -15.24
CA ALA A 166 34.49 -26.12 -16.00
C ALA A 166 34.65 -26.83 -17.36
N VAL A 167 35.74 -26.55 -18.08
CA VAL A 167 36.01 -27.15 -19.40
C VAL A 167 36.45 -28.62 -19.28
N SER A 168 37.27 -28.97 -18.28
CA SER A 168 37.79 -30.33 -18.11
C SER A 168 36.70 -31.36 -17.76
N HIS A 169 35.60 -30.92 -17.14
CA HIS A 169 34.52 -31.79 -16.70
C HIS A 169 33.61 -32.31 -17.82
N SER A 170 33.58 -31.66 -18.99
CA SER A 170 32.85 -32.20 -20.15
C SER A 170 33.37 -33.59 -20.56
N ASN A 171 34.61 -33.92 -20.17
CA ASN A 171 35.32 -35.11 -20.60
C ASN A 171 35.60 -36.08 -19.43
N ASP A 172 35.14 -35.79 -18.20
CA ASP A 172 35.36 -36.65 -17.03
C ASP A 172 34.32 -37.78 -17.00
N MET A 173 34.76 -39.02 -17.26
CA MET A 173 33.91 -40.20 -17.30
C MET A 173 33.13 -40.42 -15.99
N ILE A 174 33.69 -40.02 -14.84
CA ILE A 174 33.03 -40.16 -13.53
C ILE A 174 31.74 -39.34 -13.48
N PHE A 175 31.74 -38.18 -14.14
CA PHE A 175 30.62 -37.23 -14.10
C PHE A 175 29.61 -37.37 -15.24
N SER A 176 29.95 -38.14 -16.28
CA SER A 176 29.05 -38.43 -17.42
C SER A 176 27.68 -38.98 -16.99
N LYS A 177 27.68 -39.89 -16.00
CA LYS A 177 26.45 -40.45 -15.41
C LYS A 177 25.57 -39.36 -14.81
N TYR A 178 26.15 -38.44 -14.04
CA TYR A 178 25.39 -37.37 -13.42
C TYR A 178 24.91 -36.37 -14.47
N ALA A 179 25.76 -35.98 -15.43
CA ALA A 179 25.36 -35.12 -16.53
C ALA A 179 24.09 -35.63 -17.25
N TRP A 180 24.06 -36.92 -17.56
CA TRP A 180 22.88 -37.58 -18.14
C TRP A 180 21.66 -37.56 -17.22
N GLN A 181 21.82 -37.75 -15.91
CA GLN A 181 20.70 -37.67 -14.96
C GLN A 181 20.07 -36.27 -14.90
N TYR A 182 20.90 -35.22 -14.95
CA TYR A 182 20.41 -33.83 -14.96
C TYR A 182 19.73 -33.44 -16.28
N SER A 183 20.10 -34.06 -17.41
CA SER A 183 19.45 -33.80 -18.70
C SER A 183 18.18 -34.63 -18.92
N GLU A 184 18.24 -35.94 -18.70
CA GLU A 184 17.16 -36.87 -19.08
C GLU A 184 16.17 -37.17 -17.95
N LYS A 185 16.56 -37.01 -16.68
CA LYS A 185 15.73 -37.38 -15.51
C LYS A 185 15.77 -36.32 -14.40
N PRO A 186 15.47 -35.04 -14.71
CA PRO A 186 15.60 -33.95 -13.75
C PRO A 186 14.73 -34.13 -12.51
N GLU A 187 13.50 -34.61 -12.65
CA GLU A 187 12.53 -34.78 -11.54
C GLU A 187 13.04 -35.71 -10.43
N LYS A 188 13.78 -36.78 -10.80
CA LYS A 188 14.35 -37.73 -9.82
C LYS A 188 15.44 -37.10 -8.95
N LEU A 189 15.98 -35.97 -9.38
CA LEU A 189 17.02 -35.24 -8.67
C LEU A 189 16.46 -34.13 -7.79
N PHE A 190 15.18 -33.75 -7.92
CA PHE A 190 14.64 -32.59 -7.20
C PHE A 190 14.69 -32.71 -5.67
N ALA A 191 14.56 -33.93 -5.15
CA ALA A 191 14.70 -34.22 -3.73
C ALA A 191 16.17 -34.17 -3.26
N LYS A 192 17.13 -34.45 -4.15
CA LYS A 192 18.57 -34.53 -3.83
C LYS A 192 19.32 -33.22 -4.10
N ASP A 193 18.83 -32.41 -5.03
CA ASP A 193 19.35 -31.09 -5.35
C ASP A 193 18.24 -30.03 -5.29
N PRO A 194 17.96 -29.51 -4.07
CA PRO A 194 17.05 -28.40 -3.83
C PRO A 194 17.24 -27.18 -4.73
N ILE A 195 18.50 -26.78 -4.94
CA ILE A 195 18.83 -25.55 -5.66
C ILE A 195 18.57 -25.73 -7.15
N PHE A 196 18.94 -26.89 -7.70
CA PHE A 196 18.61 -27.24 -9.08
C PHE A 196 17.10 -27.37 -9.30
N ALA A 197 16.39 -28.00 -8.37
CA ALA A 197 14.94 -28.16 -8.47
C ALA A 197 14.25 -26.81 -8.62
N GLU A 198 14.53 -25.87 -7.71
CA GLU A 198 13.93 -24.53 -7.77
C GLU A 198 14.33 -23.76 -9.03
N LYS A 199 15.59 -23.85 -9.47
CA LYS A 199 16.03 -23.23 -10.73
C LYS A 199 15.23 -23.73 -11.93
N THR A 200 15.06 -25.04 -12.04
CA THR A 200 14.34 -25.68 -13.14
C THR A 200 12.86 -25.29 -13.09
N LEU A 201 12.20 -25.48 -11.95
CA LEU A 201 10.79 -25.17 -11.77
C LEU A 201 10.50 -23.67 -12.00
N TYR A 202 11.33 -22.77 -11.48
CA TYR A 202 11.18 -21.33 -11.67
C TYR A 202 11.37 -20.90 -13.14
N SER A 203 12.28 -21.55 -13.86
CA SER A 203 12.49 -21.27 -15.29
C SER A 203 11.30 -21.67 -16.16
N GLN A 204 10.49 -22.63 -15.70
CA GLN A 204 9.30 -23.16 -16.36
C GLN A 204 8.01 -22.79 -15.62
N ARG A 205 8.02 -21.74 -14.79
CA ARG A 205 6.88 -21.35 -13.93
C ARG A 205 5.60 -20.94 -14.67
N GLU A 206 5.65 -20.83 -15.99
CA GLU A 206 4.48 -20.61 -16.85
C GLU A 206 3.67 -21.89 -17.04
N ASP A 207 4.32 -23.06 -16.94
CA ASP A 207 3.67 -24.37 -16.92
C ASP A 207 3.01 -24.62 -15.55
N GLU A 208 1.75 -25.04 -15.55
CA GLU A 208 0.95 -25.22 -14.33
C GLU A 208 1.50 -26.33 -13.42
N VAL A 209 2.07 -27.40 -13.98
CA VAL A 209 2.64 -28.49 -13.19
C VAL A 209 3.90 -28.01 -12.48
N CYS A 210 4.79 -27.32 -13.20
CA CYS A 210 6.00 -26.73 -12.63
C CYS A 210 5.67 -25.67 -11.58
N PHE A 211 4.66 -24.84 -11.84
CA PHE A 211 4.18 -23.83 -10.91
C PHE A 211 3.67 -24.45 -9.61
N GLN A 212 2.85 -25.50 -9.68
CA GLN A 212 2.34 -26.17 -8.49
C GLN A 212 3.45 -26.87 -7.69
N GLN A 213 4.38 -27.54 -8.38
CA GLN A 213 5.54 -28.14 -7.70
C GLN A 213 6.42 -27.09 -7.00
N LEU A 214 6.54 -25.89 -7.59
CA LEU A 214 7.25 -24.78 -6.98
C LEU A 214 6.51 -24.27 -5.73
N ILE A 215 5.19 -24.12 -5.78
CA ILE A 215 4.36 -23.76 -4.61
C ILE A 215 4.53 -24.79 -3.50
N ASP A 216 4.30 -26.08 -3.78
CA ASP A 216 4.40 -27.15 -2.79
C ASP A 216 5.76 -27.17 -2.10
N ARG A 217 6.82 -26.84 -2.85
CA ARG A 217 8.18 -26.73 -2.34
C ARG A 217 8.34 -25.53 -1.40
N LEU A 218 7.91 -24.35 -1.84
CA LEU A 218 8.01 -23.13 -1.04
C LEU A 218 7.16 -23.24 0.25
N GLU A 219 6.00 -23.88 0.19
CA GLU A 219 5.17 -24.20 1.37
C GLU A 219 5.92 -25.12 2.35
N LYS A 220 6.51 -26.22 1.86
CA LYS A 220 7.32 -27.13 2.70
C LYS A 220 8.52 -26.44 3.36
N GLU A 221 9.13 -25.48 2.67
CA GLU A 221 10.25 -24.69 3.18
C GLU A 221 9.80 -23.49 4.03
N SER A 222 8.49 -23.30 4.26
CA SER A 222 7.91 -22.15 4.97
C SER A 222 8.32 -20.79 4.36
N ARG A 223 8.52 -20.75 3.04
CA ARG A 223 8.94 -19.58 2.26
C ARG A 223 7.75 -18.76 1.77
N TRP A 224 7.00 -18.23 2.73
CA TRP A 224 5.74 -17.54 2.49
C TRP A 224 5.86 -16.21 1.73
N MET A 225 6.95 -15.43 1.90
CA MET A 225 7.13 -14.18 1.13
C MET A 225 7.37 -14.48 -0.35
N ASP A 226 8.09 -15.57 -0.66
CA ASP A 226 8.30 -16.02 -2.04
C ASP A 226 6.98 -16.52 -2.64
N LEU A 227 6.14 -17.22 -1.86
CA LEU A 227 4.80 -17.62 -2.28
C LEU A 227 3.94 -16.40 -2.63
N ILE A 228 3.85 -15.41 -1.74
CA ILE A 228 3.10 -14.17 -2.01
C ILE A 228 3.64 -13.47 -3.25
N ALA A 229 4.97 -13.32 -3.37
CA ALA A 229 5.59 -12.69 -4.52
C ALA A 229 5.27 -13.43 -5.83
N LEU A 230 5.30 -14.76 -5.80
CA LEU A 230 5.00 -15.62 -6.94
C LEU A 230 3.52 -15.55 -7.32
N SER A 231 2.61 -15.59 -6.34
CA SER A 231 1.16 -15.44 -6.56
C SER A 231 0.80 -14.06 -7.12
N ILE A 232 1.44 -12.99 -6.64
CA ILE A 232 1.27 -11.64 -7.21
C ILE A 232 1.65 -11.64 -8.69
N GLN A 233 2.82 -12.16 -9.04
CA GLN A 233 3.29 -12.21 -10.43
C GLN A 233 2.39 -13.07 -11.33
N LYS A 234 1.92 -14.23 -10.83
CA LYS A 234 0.96 -15.08 -11.56
C LYS A 234 -0.36 -14.35 -11.80
N LEU A 235 -0.88 -13.63 -10.79
CA LEU A 235 -2.11 -12.86 -10.92
C LEU A 235 -1.97 -11.71 -11.92
N ILE A 236 -0.82 -11.02 -11.94
CA ILE A 236 -0.54 -9.94 -12.89
C ILE A 236 -0.47 -10.50 -14.33
N ALA A 237 0.21 -11.63 -14.52
CA ALA A 237 0.39 -12.24 -15.84
C ALA A 237 -0.91 -12.87 -16.39
N SER A 238 -1.68 -13.52 -15.52
CA SER A 238 -2.95 -14.19 -15.86
C SER A 238 -3.99 -13.94 -14.77
N PRO A 239 -4.74 -12.82 -14.83
CA PRO A 239 -5.75 -12.48 -13.83
C PRO A 239 -6.86 -13.54 -13.78
N SER A 240 -7.01 -14.19 -12.63
CA SER A 240 -8.02 -15.22 -12.39
C SER A 240 -8.59 -15.08 -10.98
N PRO A 241 -9.93 -15.23 -10.79
CA PRO A 241 -10.55 -15.28 -9.47
C PRO A 241 -9.91 -16.32 -8.54
N ASP A 242 -9.52 -17.48 -9.05
CA ASP A 242 -8.92 -18.56 -8.24
C ASP A 242 -7.51 -18.18 -7.76
N CYS A 243 -6.70 -17.59 -8.65
CA CYS A 243 -5.37 -17.07 -8.31
C CYS A 243 -5.47 -15.95 -7.26
N TYR A 244 -6.48 -15.09 -7.40
CA TYR A 244 -6.73 -14.01 -6.47
C TYR A 244 -7.18 -14.53 -5.10
N ALA A 245 -8.12 -15.49 -5.06
CA ALA A 245 -8.57 -16.13 -3.82
C ALA A 245 -7.41 -16.84 -3.10
N HIS A 246 -6.52 -17.51 -3.85
CA HIS A 246 -5.30 -18.09 -3.30
C HIS A 246 -4.38 -17.03 -2.67
N LEU A 247 -4.15 -15.90 -3.35
CA LEU A 247 -3.37 -14.79 -2.81
C LEU A 247 -4.00 -14.23 -1.52
N LEU A 248 -5.33 -14.02 -1.49
CA LEU A 248 -6.02 -13.53 -0.30
C LEU A 248 -5.86 -14.49 0.88
N ARG A 249 -5.94 -15.79 0.65
CA ARG A 249 -5.72 -16.81 1.67
C ARG A 249 -4.30 -16.73 2.24
N LEU A 250 -3.29 -16.54 1.40
CA LEU A 250 -1.90 -16.35 1.83
C LEU A 250 -1.75 -15.07 2.66
N LEU A 251 -2.32 -13.95 2.20
CA LEU A 251 -2.26 -12.68 2.92
C LEU A 251 -2.95 -12.75 4.29
N ALA A 252 -4.08 -13.46 4.39
CA ALA A 252 -4.84 -13.63 5.62
C ALA A 252 -4.08 -14.46 6.69
N GLN A 253 -3.14 -15.32 6.28
CA GLN A 253 -2.32 -16.11 7.20
C GLN A 253 -1.23 -15.28 7.89
N HIS A 254 -0.91 -14.09 7.37
CA HIS A 254 0.22 -13.27 7.80
C HIS A 254 -0.24 -11.88 8.24
N THR A 255 -0.70 -11.74 9.49
CA THR A 255 -1.26 -10.48 10.03
C THR A 255 -0.30 -9.30 10.01
N GLU A 256 1.00 -9.55 9.97
CA GLU A 256 2.07 -8.57 9.86
C GLU A 256 2.11 -7.86 8.50
N ILE A 257 1.48 -8.43 7.47
CA ILE A 257 1.46 -7.86 6.13
C ILE A 257 0.29 -6.88 5.96
N ASP A 258 0.61 -5.71 5.41
CA ASP A 258 -0.41 -4.76 4.98
C ASP A 258 -1.06 -5.26 3.68
N SER A 259 -2.08 -6.10 3.84
CA SER A 259 -2.83 -6.68 2.72
C SER A 259 -3.53 -5.60 1.88
N LEU A 260 -3.94 -4.49 2.49
CA LEU A 260 -4.60 -3.39 1.80
C LEU A 260 -3.62 -2.71 0.85
N HIS A 261 -2.39 -2.43 1.30
CA HIS A 261 -1.35 -1.84 0.45
C HIS A 261 -1.01 -2.71 -0.76
N ILE A 262 -0.95 -4.04 -0.59
CA ILE A 262 -0.71 -4.96 -1.72
C ILE A 262 -1.87 -4.92 -2.72
N GLN A 263 -3.11 -4.97 -2.23
CA GLN A 263 -4.29 -4.88 -3.08
C GLN A 263 -4.36 -3.54 -3.82
N GLU A 264 -4.05 -2.44 -3.15
CA GLU A 264 -3.95 -1.09 -3.74
C GLU A 264 -2.93 -1.08 -4.87
N SER A 265 -1.71 -1.59 -4.63
CA SER A 265 -0.67 -1.69 -5.66
C SER A 265 -1.12 -2.56 -6.84
N LEU A 266 -1.81 -3.67 -6.59
CA LEU A 266 -2.36 -4.53 -7.64
C LEU A 266 -3.46 -3.84 -8.44
N SER A 267 -4.26 -2.99 -7.81
CA SER A 267 -5.37 -2.30 -8.48
C SER A 267 -4.89 -1.38 -9.60
N PHE A 268 -3.70 -0.78 -9.46
CA PHE A 268 -3.07 0.03 -10.50
C PHE A 268 -2.56 -0.81 -11.69
N GLN A 269 -2.10 -2.03 -11.44
CA GLN A 269 -1.62 -2.94 -12.48
C GLN A 269 -2.76 -3.70 -13.17
N LEU A 270 -3.86 -3.94 -12.44
CA LEU A 270 -5.02 -4.71 -12.88
C LEU A 270 -6.34 -3.90 -12.74
N PRO A 271 -6.47 -2.73 -13.40
CA PRO A 271 -7.62 -1.84 -13.23
C PRO A 271 -8.95 -2.46 -13.69
N ALA A 272 -8.91 -3.44 -14.60
CA ALA A 272 -10.10 -4.12 -15.13
C ALA A 272 -10.50 -5.39 -14.34
N PHE A 273 -9.69 -5.83 -13.37
CA PHE A 273 -9.95 -7.08 -12.65
C PHE A 273 -10.99 -6.87 -11.53
N LEU A 274 -12.27 -7.05 -11.87
CA LEU A 274 -13.41 -6.72 -11.02
C LEU A 274 -13.39 -7.32 -9.60
N PRO A 275 -12.99 -8.59 -9.36
CA PRO A 275 -12.96 -9.15 -8.00
C PRO A 275 -12.13 -8.31 -7.03
N LEU A 276 -10.93 -7.89 -7.45
CA LEU A 276 -10.07 -7.02 -6.65
C LEU A 276 -10.70 -5.65 -6.39
N GLN A 277 -11.37 -5.07 -7.39
CA GLN A 277 -11.99 -3.75 -7.25
C GLN A 277 -13.17 -3.78 -6.28
N LYS A 278 -13.94 -4.87 -6.27
CA LYS A 278 -15.05 -5.09 -5.34
C LYS A 278 -14.56 -5.23 -3.89
N ASP A 279 -13.55 -6.06 -3.65
CA ASP A 279 -12.98 -6.23 -2.31
C ASP A 279 -12.38 -4.92 -1.78
N LEU A 280 -11.66 -4.18 -2.63
CA LEU A 280 -11.13 -2.87 -2.25
C LEU A 280 -12.23 -1.87 -1.91
N LEU A 281 -13.31 -1.85 -2.69
CA LEU A 281 -14.48 -1.02 -2.38
C LEU A 281 -15.06 -1.36 -1.00
N GLU A 282 -15.28 -2.64 -0.71
CA GLU A 282 -15.80 -3.09 0.58
C GLU A 282 -14.89 -2.67 1.74
N LYS A 283 -13.57 -2.83 1.59
CA LYS A 283 -12.59 -2.38 2.58
C LYS A 283 -12.59 -0.86 2.75
N TYR A 284 -12.77 -0.08 1.69
CA TYR A 284 -12.84 1.37 1.80
C TYR A 284 -14.13 1.83 2.47
N ILE A 285 -15.25 1.15 2.21
CA ILE A 285 -16.53 1.40 2.89
C ILE A 285 -16.38 1.15 4.40
N GLN A 286 -15.82 -0.01 4.78
CA GLN A 286 -15.60 -0.37 6.19
C GLN A 286 -14.67 0.61 6.92
N ASN A 287 -13.69 1.18 6.22
CA ASN A 287 -12.74 2.14 6.78
C ASN A 287 -13.16 3.61 6.63
N HIS A 288 -14.38 3.89 6.14
CA HIS A 288 -14.88 5.23 5.80
C HIS A 288 -13.93 6.04 4.89
N ALA A 289 -13.17 5.38 4.02
CA ALA A 289 -12.13 5.99 3.18
C ALA A 289 -12.71 6.53 1.86
N ALA A 290 -13.54 7.57 1.95
CA ALA A 290 -14.30 8.09 0.80
C ALA A 290 -13.41 8.64 -0.34
N ASP A 291 -12.24 9.20 -0.03
CA ASP A 291 -11.29 9.68 -1.02
C ASP A 291 -10.74 8.54 -1.89
N LYS A 292 -10.51 7.36 -1.28
CA LYS A 292 -10.03 6.16 -1.98
C LYS A 292 -11.12 5.57 -2.87
N ILE A 293 -12.38 5.59 -2.43
CA ILE A 293 -13.54 5.19 -3.28
C ILE A 293 -13.61 6.08 -4.52
N PHE A 294 -13.44 7.39 -4.36
CA PHE A 294 -13.45 8.29 -5.52
C PHE A 294 -12.29 8.02 -6.48
N LYS A 295 -11.07 7.84 -5.97
CA LYS A 295 -9.89 7.48 -6.77
C LYS A 295 -10.11 6.17 -7.52
N LEU A 296 -10.69 5.17 -6.87
CA LEU A 296 -11.04 3.87 -7.44
C LEU A 296 -12.00 4.03 -8.63
N MET A 297 -13.06 4.81 -8.47
CA MET A 297 -14.05 5.07 -9.53
C MET A 297 -13.51 5.88 -10.72
N LYS A 298 -12.52 6.76 -10.48
CA LYS A 298 -11.92 7.58 -11.53
C LYS A 298 -10.88 6.81 -12.35
N THR A 299 -10.09 6.00 -11.66
CA THR A 299 -8.90 5.34 -12.26
C THR A 299 -9.30 4.07 -13.00
N ASN A 300 -10.31 3.37 -12.49
CA ASN A 300 -10.65 2.04 -12.98
C ASN A 300 -11.96 2.15 -13.76
N ALA A 301 -12.14 1.35 -14.82
CA ALA A 301 -13.40 1.27 -15.58
C ALA A 301 -14.55 0.65 -14.75
N PHE A 302 -14.41 0.64 -13.42
CA PHE A 302 -15.28 0.06 -12.44
C PHE A 302 -16.51 0.94 -12.25
N GLN A 303 -17.67 0.41 -12.62
CA GLN A 303 -18.95 1.03 -12.35
C GLN A 303 -19.60 0.36 -11.15
N LEU A 304 -20.04 1.18 -10.20
CA LEU A 304 -20.79 0.72 -9.04
C LEU A 304 -22.18 0.25 -9.48
N ASP A 305 -22.58 -0.94 -9.03
CA ASP A 305 -23.97 -1.38 -9.13
C ASP A 305 -24.85 -0.71 -8.05
N ASP A 306 -26.17 -0.93 -8.13
CA ASP A 306 -27.11 -0.27 -7.21
C ASP A 306 -26.89 -0.64 -5.74
N SER A 307 -26.50 -1.88 -5.45
CA SER A 307 -26.22 -2.34 -4.09
C SER A 307 -24.98 -1.65 -3.54
N GLN A 308 -23.95 -1.52 -4.38
CA GLN A 308 -22.72 -0.83 -4.04
C GLN A 308 -22.94 0.68 -3.86
N ILE A 309 -23.75 1.30 -4.72
CA ILE A 309 -24.14 2.72 -4.57
C ILE A 309 -24.88 2.92 -3.25
N TYR A 310 -25.78 2.00 -2.89
CA TYR A 310 -26.48 2.04 -1.62
C TYR A 310 -25.52 1.96 -0.42
N ALA A 311 -24.60 0.99 -0.42
CA ALA A 311 -23.62 0.81 0.65
C ALA A 311 -22.68 2.03 0.81
N VAL A 312 -22.21 2.62 -0.28
CA VAL A 312 -21.42 3.85 -0.25
C VAL A 312 -22.25 5.02 0.31
N GLY A 313 -23.53 5.10 -0.04
CA GLY A 313 -24.42 6.14 0.49
C GLY A 313 -24.70 6.03 1.97
N GLU A 314 -24.95 4.82 2.48
CA GLU A 314 -25.10 4.58 3.93
C GLU A 314 -23.82 4.97 4.69
N MET A 315 -22.64 4.62 4.16
CA MET A 315 -21.36 5.07 4.71
C MET A 315 -21.26 6.60 4.75
N LEU A 316 -21.72 7.32 3.71
CA LEU A 316 -21.72 8.78 3.68
C LEU A 316 -22.74 9.41 4.66
N GLU A 317 -23.87 8.74 4.92
CA GLU A 317 -24.83 9.18 5.94
C GLU A 317 -24.24 9.08 7.35
N GLU A 318 -23.47 8.03 7.63
CA GLU A 318 -22.78 7.83 8.91
C GLU A 318 -21.55 8.75 9.05
N TRP A 319 -20.84 9.01 7.94
CA TRP A 319 -19.60 9.77 7.91
C TRP A 319 -19.72 11.19 8.48
N GLU A 320 -18.91 11.53 9.48
CA GLU A 320 -18.88 12.85 10.12
C GLU A 320 -17.85 13.77 9.45
N PRO A 321 -18.28 14.76 8.65
CA PRO A 321 -17.37 15.56 7.84
C PRO A 321 -16.35 16.37 8.64
N ASP A 322 -16.72 16.77 9.87
CA ASP A 322 -15.88 17.62 10.72
C ASP A 322 -14.70 16.84 11.34
N THR A 323 -14.78 15.51 11.41
CA THR A 323 -13.71 14.66 11.97
C THR A 323 -12.70 14.18 10.92
N GLN A 324 -13.11 14.15 9.66
CA GLN A 324 -12.31 13.66 8.55
C GLN A 324 -12.44 14.63 7.37
N PRO A 325 -11.58 15.65 7.27
CA PRO A 325 -11.70 16.64 6.20
C PRO A 325 -11.44 15.99 4.85
N VAL A 326 -12.47 15.92 4.01
CA VAL A 326 -12.37 15.49 2.60
C VAL A 326 -12.84 16.64 1.72
N GLN A 327 -12.13 16.86 0.62
CA GLN A 327 -12.49 17.89 -0.36
C GLN A 327 -13.91 17.61 -0.90
N PRO A 328 -14.87 18.53 -0.71
CA PRO A 328 -16.26 18.36 -1.13
C PRO A 328 -16.42 18.06 -2.63
N GLU A 329 -15.50 18.56 -3.45
CA GLU A 329 -15.44 18.35 -4.89
C GLU A 329 -15.23 16.87 -5.26
N LEU A 330 -14.51 16.12 -4.43
CA LEU A 330 -14.26 14.69 -4.64
C LEU A 330 -15.49 13.85 -4.31
N LEU A 331 -16.29 14.27 -3.33
CA LEU A 331 -17.47 13.54 -2.89
C LEU A 331 -18.70 13.84 -3.74
N TYR A 332 -18.76 15.02 -4.37
CA TYR A 332 -19.93 15.45 -5.12
C TYR A 332 -20.41 14.45 -6.20
N PRO A 333 -19.54 13.82 -7.02
CA PRO A 333 -19.99 12.84 -8.01
C PRO A 333 -20.60 11.58 -7.38
N LEU A 334 -20.13 11.17 -6.20
CA LEU A 334 -20.67 10.05 -5.42
C LEU A 334 -22.05 10.40 -4.87
N ILE A 335 -22.15 11.54 -4.18
CA ILE A 335 -23.39 12.07 -3.63
C ILE A 335 -24.45 12.20 -4.72
N LYS A 336 -24.08 12.76 -5.87
CA LYS A 336 -24.98 12.91 -7.03
C LYS A 336 -25.52 11.58 -7.53
N ARG A 337 -24.67 10.54 -7.62
CA ARG A 337 -25.10 9.19 -8.05
C ARG A 337 -26.04 8.56 -7.04
N TYR A 338 -25.70 8.64 -5.75
CA TYR A 338 -26.52 8.11 -4.66
C TYR A 338 -27.91 8.77 -4.64
N ILE A 339 -27.97 10.11 -4.63
CA ILE A 339 -29.24 10.87 -4.64
C ILE A 339 -30.07 10.61 -5.89
N SER A 340 -29.42 10.44 -7.05
CA SER A 340 -30.13 10.11 -8.29
C SER A 340 -30.84 8.75 -8.20
N ARG A 341 -30.31 7.81 -7.41
CA ARG A 341 -30.87 6.47 -7.24
C ARG A 341 -31.81 6.34 -6.05
N PHE A 342 -31.53 7.08 -4.98
CA PHE A 342 -32.23 7.07 -3.68
C PHE A 342 -32.65 8.50 -3.29
N PRO A 343 -33.59 9.14 -4.03
CA PRO A 343 -33.98 10.53 -3.81
C PRO A 343 -34.58 10.79 -2.42
N GLU A 344 -35.18 9.78 -1.78
CA GLU A 344 -35.75 9.86 -0.44
C GLU A 344 -34.71 10.10 0.66
N LYS A 345 -33.44 9.72 0.42
CA LYS A 345 -32.32 9.94 1.36
C LYS A 345 -31.63 11.30 1.16
N ALA A 346 -31.98 12.02 0.10
CA ALA A 346 -31.26 13.21 -0.35
C ALA A 346 -31.24 14.34 0.67
N ASP A 347 -32.40 14.72 1.23
CA ASP A 347 -32.47 15.86 2.15
C ASP A 347 -31.68 15.63 3.44
N LYS A 348 -31.74 14.40 3.99
CA LYS A 348 -30.98 14.04 5.19
C LYS A 348 -29.47 14.15 4.95
N LEU A 349 -28.99 13.52 3.87
CA LEU A 349 -27.58 13.52 3.50
C LEU A 349 -27.09 14.95 3.21
N LEU A 350 -27.78 15.66 2.32
CA LEU A 350 -27.40 17.01 1.92
C LEU A 350 -27.43 17.99 3.08
N LYS A 351 -28.40 17.90 4.01
CA LYS A 351 -28.41 18.72 5.22
C LYS A 351 -27.10 18.57 6.01
N LYS A 352 -26.61 17.34 6.20
CA LYS A 352 -25.35 17.07 6.92
C LYS A 352 -24.16 17.74 6.23
N PHE A 353 -24.04 17.57 4.92
CA PHE A 353 -22.97 18.19 4.14
C PHE A 353 -23.07 19.72 4.13
N VAL A 354 -24.27 20.29 3.97
CA VAL A 354 -24.49 21.74 3.99
C VAL A 354 -24.08 22.35 5.34
N ILE A 355 -24.43 21.72 6.46
CA ILE A 355 -24.02 22.17 7.79
C ILE A 355 -22.50 22.23 7.89
N SER A 356 -21.79 21.17 7.50
CA SER A 356 -20.32 21.17 7.56
C SER A 356 -19.69 22.17 6.57
N LEU A 357 -20.25 22.33 5.37
CA LEU A 357 -19.75 23.30 4.40
C LEU A 357 -19.94 24.74 4.86
N LEU A 358 -21.03 25.06 5.56
CA LEU A 358 -21.28 26.40 6.11
C LEU A 358 -20.24 26.82 7.16
N ASN A 359 -19.59 25.86 7.83
CA ASN A 359 -18.51 26.11 8.77
C ASN A 359 -17.23 26.62 8.09
N THR A 360 -17.06 26.33 6.79
CA THR A 360 -15.80 26.54 6.05
C THR A 360 -15.94 27.42 4.81
N HIS A 361 -17.16 27.58 4.30
CA HIS A 361 -17.47 28.28 3.06
C HIS A 361 -18.68 29.20 3.22
N GLU A 362 -18.75 30.22 2.38
CA GLU A 362 -19.87 31.16 2.35
C GLU A 362 -21.07 30.64 1.54
N LEU A 363 -22.25 31.24 1.76
CA LEU A 363 -23.50 30.88 1.09
C LEU A 363 -23.38 30.77 -0.46
N PRO A 364 -22.70 31.69 -1.17
CA PRO A 364 -22.58 31.58 -2.63
C PRO A 364 -21.86 30.32 -3.11
N TYR A 365 -20.87 29.84 -2.35
CA TYR A 365 -20.17 28.58 -2.68
C TYR A 365 -21.13 27.40 -2.56
N ILE A 366 -21.91 27.34 -1.47
CA ILE A 366 -22.85 26.24 -1.20
C ILE A 366 -23.98 26.23 -2.22
N GLN A 367 -24.49 27.41 -2.60
CA GLN A 367 -25.49 27.52 -3.65
C GLN A 367 -24.95 26.99 -4.99
N ASN A 368 -23.71 27.33 -5.35
CA ASN A 368 -23.06 26.80 -6.55
C ASN A 368 -22.84 25.28 -6.47
N TRP A 369 -22.50 24.75 -5.30
CA TRP A 369 -22.34 23.31 -5.07
C TRP A 369 -23.67 22.55 -5.23
N LEU A 370 -24.79 23.11 -4.75
CA LEU A 370 -26.13 22.51 -4.85
C LEU A 370 -26.78 22.68 -6.24
N LYS A 371 -26.37 23.68 -7.02
CA LYS A 371 -26.99 24.04 -8.31
C LYS A 371 -27.20 22.86 -9.26
N PRO A 372 -26.22 21.95 -9.50
CA PRO A 372 -26.43 20.86 -10.44
C PRO A 372 -27.34 19.73 -9.90
N LEU A 373 -27.66 19.71 -8.60
CA LEU A 373 -28.68 18.83 -8.01
C LEU A 373 -30.08 19.42 -8.17
N LYS A 374 -30.22 20.74 -8.03
CA LYS A 374 -31.47 21.49 -8.21
C LYS A 374 -32.11 21.28 -9.58
N ASP A 375 -31.29 21.26 -10.64
CA ASP A 375 -31.76 21.08 -12.02
C ASP A 375 -32.41 19.70 -12.24
N LYS A 376 -31.98 18.68 -11.49
CA LYS A 376 -32.50 17.31 -11.58
C LYS A 376 -33.61 17.00 -10.57
N HIS A 377 -33.50 17.54 -9.35
CA HIS A 377 -34.41 17.25 -8.25
C HIS A 377 -35.10 18.54 -7.81
N LYS A 378 -36.25 18.84 -8.42
CA LYS A 378 -36.94 20.14 -8.30
C LYS A 378 -37.55 20.44 -6.92
N LYS A 379 -37.43 19.55 -5.93
CA LYS A 379 -38.05 19.68 -4.60
C LYS A 379 -37.16 19.07 -3.51
N LEU A 380 -36.04 19.71 -3.22
CA LEU A 380 -35.19 19.36 -2.08
C LEU A 380 -35.32 20.48 -1.05
N ALA A 381 -35.81 20.16 0.15
CA ALA A 381 -36.10 21.16 1.18
C ALA A 381 -34.84 21.95 1.57
N ILE A 382 -33.67 21.29 1.58
CA ILE A 382 -32.40 21.95 1.88
C ILE A 382 -31.98 22.94 0.78
N VAL A 383 -32.28 22.65 -0.49
CA VAL A 383 -31.95 23.54 -1.62
C VAL A 383 -32.83 24.79 -1.57
N GLU A 384 -34.13 24.61 -1.32
CA GLU A 384 -35.07 25.73 -1.13
C GLU A 384 -34.65 26.62 0.03
N LYS A 385 -34.18 26.00 1.13
CA LYS A 385 -33.66 26.72 2.29
C LYS A 385 -32.43 27.55 1.96
N ILE A 386 -31.43 26.99 1.28
CA ILE A 386 -30.22 27.73 0.88
C ILE A 386 -30.54 28.85 -0.11
N ASP A 387 -31.47 28.64 -1.05
CA ASP A 387 -31.92 29.69 -1.96
C ASP A 387 -32.62 30.83 -1.23
N MET A 388 -33.42 30.51 -0.19
CA MET A 388 -34.05 31.52 0.67
C MET A 388 -33.00 32.30 1.46
N MET A 389 -32.02 31.62 2.05
CA MET A 389 -30.92 32.27 2.78
C MET A 389 -30.14 33.22 1.87
N GLN A 390 -29.84 32.82 0.62
CA GLN A 390 -29.14 33.69 -0.33
C GLN A 390 -29.93 34.96 -0.66
N LYS A 391 -31.25 34.86 -0.84
CA LYS A 391 -32.11 36.02 -1.10
C LYS A 391 -32.14 36.99 0.08
N LEU A 392 -32.26 36.48 1.30
CA LEU A 392 -32.26 37.28 2.53
C LEU A 392 -30.88 37.89 2.81
N TYR A 393 -29.81 37.22 2.40
CA TYR A 393 -28.46 37.76 2.49
C TYR A 393 -28.24 38.94 1.53
N GLU A 394 -28.89 38.94 0.37
CA GLU A 394 -28.85 40.03 -0.62
C GLU A 394 -29.81 41.19 -0.30
N ASP A 395 -30.83 40.94 0.53
CA ASP A 395 -31.86 41.90 0.93
C ASP A 395 -31.92 42.04 2.47
N PRO A 396 -31.16 43.00 3.06
CA PRO A 396 -30.91 43.06 4.51
C PRO A 396 -32.09 43.53 5.37
N ASP A 397 -33.28 43.73 4.79
CA ASP A 397 -34.46 44.24 5.51
C ASP A 397 -35.11 43.19 6.46
N ASP A 398 -34.74 41.90 6.33
CA ASP A 398 -35.24 40.78 7.15
C ASP A 398 -34.10 39.85 7.65
N MET A 399 -33.15 40.43 8.39
CA MET A 399 -32.04 39.67 9.02
C MET A 399 -32.54 38.70 10.10
N GLN A 400 -33.74 38.95 10.65
CA GLN A 400 -34.42 38.03 11.56
C GLN A 400 -34.59 36.65 10.93
N GLN A 401 -35.21 36.58 9.75
CA GLN A 401 -35.48 35.31 9.09
C GLN A 401 -34.19 34.58 8.71
N LEU A 402 -33.15 35.31 8.28
CA LEU A 402 -31.85 34.72 7.95
C LEU A 402 -31.18 34.09 9.18
N GLY A 403 -31.23 34.78 10.33
CA GLY A 403 -30.69 34.27 11.59
C GLY A 403 -31.36 32.98 12.06
N GLU A 404 -32.69 32.88 11.91
CA GLU A 404 -33.44 31.67 12.24
C GLU A 404 -33.01 30.47 11.37
N LEU A 405 -32.79 30.70 10.07
CA LEU A 405 -32.31 29.66 9.16
C LEU A 405 -30.88 29.21 9.49
N TYR A 406 -29.98 30.13 9.85
CA TYR A 406 -28.65 29.78 10.34
C TYR A 406 -28.72 28.97 11.64
N PHE A 407 -29.59 29.34 12.58
CA PHE A 407 -29.80 28.60 13.82
C PHE A 407 -30.27 27.16 13.54
N GLU A 408 -31.23 26.97 12.63
CA GLU A 408 -31.72 25.63 12.23
C GLU A 408 -30.65 24.75 11.58
N LEU A 409 -29.62 25.34 10.98
CA LEU A 409 -28.46 24.68 10.38
C LEU A 409 -27.26 24.62 11.35
N SER A 410 -27.50 24.86 12.65
CA SER A 410 -26.49 24.83 13.71
C SER A 410 -25.32 25.81 13.48
N GLN A 411 -25.51 26.84 12.65
CA GLN A 411 -24.54 27.91 12.41
C GLN A 411 -24.74 29.02 13.44
N LEU A 412 -24.43 28.71 14.71
CA LEU A 412 -24.79 29.55 15.84
C LEU A 412 -24.10 30.92 15.81
N ASP A 413 -22.85 31.01 15.37
CA ASP A 413 -22.14 32.29 15.24
C ASP A 413 -22.77 33.21 14.20
N LYS A 414 -23.05 32.69 13.00
CA LYS A 414 -23.73 33.43 11.92
C LYS A 414 -25.14 33.84 12.35
N ALA A 415 -25.84 33.00 13.10
CA ALA A 415 -27.15 33.35 13.66
C ALA A 415 -27.07 34.53 14.66
N VAL A 416 -26.07 34.54 15.56
CA VAL A 416 -25.84 35.65 16.49
C VAL A 416 -25.58 36.95 15.74
N GLU A 417 -24.78 36.93 14.68
CA GLU A 417 -24.52 38.12 13.85
C GLU A 417 -25.81 38.68 13.25
N CYS A 418 -26.63 37.83 12.63
CA CYS A 418 -27.92 38.23 12.07
C CYS A 418 -28.87 38.84 13.13
N PHE A 419 -29.04 38.18 14.28
CA PHE A 419 -29.93 38.69 15.33
C PHE A 419 -29.40 39.96 15.99
N SER A 420 -28.07 40.11 16.11
CA SER A 420 -27.45 41.33 16.64
C SER A 420 -27.72 42.51 15.70
N TRP A 421 -27.61 42.29 14.39
CA TRP A 421 -27.90 43.32 13.39
C TRP A 421 -29.39 43.69 13.38
N GLU A 422 -30.29 42.71 13.41
CA GLU A 422 -31.74 42.96 13.47
C GLU A 422 -32.14 43.74 14.72
N MET A 423 -31.54 43.43 15.88
CA MET A 423 -31.74 44.16 17.14
C MET A 423 -31.35 45.65 16.99
N GLU A 424 -30.27 45.96 16.26
CA GLU A 424 -29.85 47.33 16.01
C GLU A 424 -30.79 48.06 15.03
N LEU A 425 -31.29 47.36 14.01
CA LEU A 425 -32.22 47.92 13.03
C LEU A 425 -33.62 48.17 13.62
N LYS A 426 -34.10 47.28 14.49
CA LYS A 426 -35.44 47.30 15.08
C LYS A 426 -35.37 47.24 16.62
N PRO A 427 -34.89 48.30 17.29
CA PRO A 427 -34.62 48.28 18.73
C PRO A 427 -35.85 48.11 19.63
N ALA A 428 -37.05 48.32 19.10
CA ALA A 428 -38.31 48.11 19.81
C ALA A 428 -38.87 46.68 19.67
N ASP A 429 -38.31 45.86 18.77
CA ASP A 429 -38.74 44.47 18.57
C ASP A 429 -38.04 43.55 19.58
N PRO A 430 -38.77 42.82 20.44
CA PRO A 430 -38.16 41.87 21.37
C PRO A 430 -37.68 40.57 20.71
N ARG A 431 -38.11 40.25 19.48
CA ARG A 431 -37.80 38.96 18.82
C ARG A 431 -36.29 38.68 18.68
N PRO A 432 -35.45 39.62 18.21
CA PRO A 432 -34.02 39.37 18.08
C PRO A 432 -33.36 39.06 19.43
N LEU A 433 -33.78 39.72 20.51
CA LEU A 433 -33.29 39.46 21.87
C LEU A 433 -33.65 38.06 22.38
N GLN A 434 -34.86 37.58 22.08
CA GLN A 434 -35.28 36.22 22.43
C GLN A 434 -34.42 35.18 21.72
N TRP A 435 -34.15 35.40 20.44
CA TRP A 435 -33.31 34.53 19.64
C TRP A 435 -31.85 34.58 20.07
N LEU A 436 -31.26 35.75 20.35
CA LEU A 436 -29.92 35.87 20.92
C LEU A 436 -29.80 35.07 22.22
N ALA A 437 -30.74 35.24 23.16
CA ALA A 437 -30.75 34.49 24.40
C ALA A 437 -30.77 32.97 24.15
N LYS A 438 -31.60 32.51 23.21
CA LYS A 438 -31.68 31.10 22.81
C LYS A 438 -30.38 30.60 22.16
N THR A 439 -29.79 31.37 21.25
CA THR A 439 -28.57 31.00 20.54
C THR A 439 -27.36 30.94 21.46
N TYR A 440 -27.20 31.89 22.37
CA TYR A 440 -26.14 31.83 23.38
C TYR A 440 -26.30 30.64 24.34
N HIS A 441 -27.53 30.30 24.73
CA HIS A 441 -27.77 29.10 25.53
C HIS A 441 -27.38 27.82 24.78
N GLU A 442 -27.74 27.69 23.50
CA GLU A 442 -27.36 26.53 22.67
C GLU A 442 -25.83 26.43 22.48
N LYS A 443 -25.12 27.56 22.47
CA LYS A 443 -23.64 27.59 22.48
C LYS A 443 -23.02 27.21 23.83
N GLY A 444 -23.81 27.06 24.90
CA GLY A 444 -23.33 26.84 26.28
C GLY A 444 -22.85 28.12 26.99
N MET A 445 -23.24 29.30 26.51
CA MET A 445 -22.88 30.62 27.04
C MET A 445 -24.04 31.18 27.88
N ASP A 446 -24.24 30.59 29.06
CA ASP A 446 -25.43 30.86 29.89
C ASP A 446 -25.47 32.29 30.45
N TYR A 447 -24.32 32.89 30.74
CA TYR A 447 -24.24 34.26 31.26
C TYR A 447 -24.76 35.28 30.23
N GLU A 448 -24.31 35.15 28.99
CA GLU A 448 -24.77 35.95 27.86
C GLU A 448 -26.26 35.69 27.59
N SER A 449 -26.69 34.43 27.63
CA SER A 449 -28.11 34.07 27.49
C SER A 449 -29.00 34.80 28.50
N ASP A 450 -28.62 34.77 29.78
CA ASP A 450 -29.37 35.42 30.85
C ASP A 450 -29.37 36.94 30.72
N ALA A 451 -28.26 37.54 30.29
CA ALA A 451 -28.18 38.98 30.02
C ALA A 451 -29.18 39.40 28.92
N TYR A 452 -29.21 38.70 27.79
CA TYR A 452 -30.17 39.00 26.71
C TYR A 452 -31.62 38.72 27.11
N ARG A 453 -31.87 37.70 27.94
CA ARG A 453 -33.20 37.42 28.49
C ARG A 453 -33.69 38.55 29.39
N GLN A 454 -32.83 39.06 30.27
CA GLN A 454 -33.16 40.21 31.12
C GLN A 454 -33.43 41.46 30.28
N LEU A 455 -32.62 41.71 29.25
CA LEU A 455 -32.81 42.84 28.33
C LEU A 455 -34.16 42.74 27.60
N CYS A 456 -34.53 41.54 27.12
CA CYS A 456 -35.84 41.29 26.50
C CYS A 456 -37.00 41.61 27.47
N ILE A 457 -36.93 41.15 28.72
CA ILE A 457 -37.95 41.42 29.74
C ILE A 457 -38.07 42.93 30.01
N GLN A 458 -36.95 43.64 30.07
CA GLN A 458 -36.95 45.09 30.27
C GLN A 458 -37.57 45.84 29.08
N LEU A 459 -37.28 45.41 27.86
CA LEU A 459 -37.86 45.99 26.64
C LEU A 459 -39.38 45.79 26.62
N GLN A 460 -39.85 44.57 26.88
CA GLN A 460 -41.29 44.24 26.90
C GLN A 460 -42.07 44.95 28.01
N LYS A 461 -41.41 45.35 29.10
CA LYS A 461 -42.03 46.17 30.16
C LYS A 461 -42.13 47.66 29.80
N ARG A 462 -41.38 48.12 28.80
CA ARG A 462 -41.30 49.52 28.36
C ARG A 462 -42.15 49.81 27.12
N ALA A 463 -42.48 48.77 26.34
CA ALA A 463 -43.49 48.82 25.28
C ALA A 463 -44.90 48.78 25.89
#